data_AF-A0A2W1ZXS0-F1
#
_entry.id   AF-A0A2W1ZXS0-F1
#
_cell.length_a   1.000
_cell.length_b   1.000
_cell.length_c   1.000
_cell.angle_alpha   90.00
_cell.angle_beta   90.00
_cell.angle_gamma   90.00
#
_symmetry.space_group_name_H-M   'P 1'
#
loop_
_entity.id
_entity.type
_entity.pdbx_description
1 polymer ?
#
loop_
_entity_poly.entity_id
_entity_poly.type
_entity_poly.pdbx_seq_one_letter_code
_entity_poly.pdbx_strand_id
1 'polypeptide(L)'
;MAVPVPLGTEDRTPRLTLRRPDRWRRQEGTQSDLRLIGDDVVLTVRSRPSERTIAEEHTSLLERLPGSVDGLRLIGCDPWTTVDAPARLVEYVRPDEGGDVTGAHLLFVTGRHRVDVTVERPLARMLATDDLVSAVLESVRATEPAPARPQRELEPLPVAAPVPDLDGTRLGAEAIATLRSLAGRRWSPTLLRTPAGRELVQSGLVGRLGTLPESTQELLAPWAEDTPPVTLEQRLPDGRTTRLQAWSETVVDAPDETGGTVARLPVERVVALAAGRLGIRPSWTFPFRTASVGAGLLARRTGAPDTASELPAAVAEADPRLAAFWAAPWTVSSIRHPGRPTPVVVVHAEGIGFARVGRTAAGETAFRTDSPANVYRSVVRALLG
;
A
#
# COMPACT_ATOMS: atom_id res chain seq x y z
N MET A 1 -17.91 3.01 11.68
CA MET A 1 -18.69 2.52 10.53
C MET A 1 -18.37 3.41 9.34
N ALA A 2 -17.96 2.86 8.21
CA ALA A 2 -17.83 3.63 6.97
C ALA A 2 -19.22 4.15 6.61
N VAL A 3 -19.35 5.45 6.31
CA VAL A 3 -20.61 6.01 5.82
C VAL A 3 -20.89 5.35 4.47
N PRO A 4 -22.05 4.72 4.25
CA PRO A 4 -22.38 4.12 2.97
C PRO A 4 -22.28 5.17 1.88
N VAL A 5 -21.47 4.92 0.85
CA VAL A 5 -21.47 5.77 -0.34
C VAL A 5 -22.80 5.53 -1.06
N PRO A 6 -23.64 6.55 -1.24
CA PRO A 6 -24.94 6.37 -1.88
C PRO A 6 -24.73 6.11 -3.36
N LEU A 7 -24.80 4.83 -3.76
CA LEU A 7 -24.91 4.43 -5.15
C LEU A 7 -26.40 4.49 -5.55
N GLY A 8 -26.69 5.15 -6.68
CA GLY A 8 -28.05 5.38 -7.15
C GLY A 8 -28.42 4.35 -8.22
N THR A 9 -28.25 4.74 -9.48
CA THR A 9 -28.63 3.97 -10.67
C THR A 9 -27.96 2.59 -10.75
N GLU A 10 -28.75 1.57 -11.07
CA GLU A 10 -28.28 0.22 -11.41
C GLU A 10 -28.17 0.08 -12.94
N ASP A 11 -27.00 -0.37 -13.41
CA ASP A 11 -26.76 -0.73 -14.81
C ASP A 11 -26.65 -2.25 -14.94
N ARG A 12 -27.12 -2.75 -16.08
CA ARG A 12 -27.10 -4.18 -16.40
C ARG A 12 -26.48 -4.42 -17.78
N THR A 13 -25.61 -5.41 -17.85
CA THR A 13 -25.12 -6.04 -19.09
C THR A 13 -25.62 -7.49 -19.13
N PRO A 14 -25.37 -8.24 -20.23
CA PRO A 14 -25.70 -9.66 -20.27
C PRO A 14 -24.99 -10.49 -19.17
N ARG A 15 -23.84 -10.03 -18.67
CA ARG A 15 -22.96 -10.80 -17.77
C ARG A 15 -22.86 -10.26 -16.34
N LEU A 16 -23.27 -9.01 -16.10
CA LEU A 16 -23.22 -8.41 -14.77
C LEU A 16 -24.30 -7.37 -14.53
N THR A 17 -24.57 -7.10 -13.26
CA THR A 17 -25.16 -5.86 -12.78
C THR A 17 -24.15 -5.09 -11.94
N LEU A 18 -24.27 -3.76 -11.91
CA LEU A 18 -23.52 -2.89 -11.00
C LEU A 18 -24.34 -1.65 -10.66
N ARG A 19 -23.99 -0.98 -9.57
CA ARG A 19 -24.57 0.32 -9.20
C ARG A 19 -23.54 1.43 -9.30
N ARG A 20 -23.98 2.60 -9.75
CA ARG A 20 -23.16 3.79 -9.93
C ARG A 20 -23.82 5.03 -9.34
N PRO A 21 -23.07 6.12 -9.11
CA PRO A 21 -23.67 7.43 -8.89
C PRO A 21 -24.51 7.87 -10.08
N ASP A 22 -25.59 8.61 -9.80
CA ASP A 22 -26.48 9.12 -10.85
C ASP A 22 -25.78 10.14 -11.76
N ARG A 23 -24.77 10.83 -11.23
CA ARG A 23 -23.96 11.80 -11.98
C ARG A 23 -23.02 11.17 -13.00
N TRP A 24 -22.74 9.87 -12.90
CA TRP A 24 -21.94 9.16 -13.91
C TRP A 24 -22.81 8.91 -15.13
N ARG A 25 -22.30 9.17 -16.32
CA ARG A 25 -23.06 9.03 -17.57
C ARG A 25 -22.59 7.80 -18.33
N ARG A 26 -23.56 7.08 -18.88
CA ARG A 26 -23.28 6.03 -19.87
C ARG A 26 -22.81 6.69 -21.16
N GLN A 27 -21.71 6.19 -21.71
CA GLN A 27 -21.24 6.57 -23.02
C GLN A 27 -21.34 5.36 -23.95
N GLU A 28 -21.86 5.57 -25.15
CA GLU A 28 -21.87 4.54 -26.18
C GLU A 28 -20.45 4.33 -26.70
N GLY A 29 -20.07 3.06 -26.84
CA GLY A 29 -18.78 2.66 -27.38
C GLY A 29 -18.92 1.31 -28.07
N THR A 30 -18.28 1.14 -29.22
CA THR A 30 -18.40 -0.07 -30.05
C THR A 30 -17.58 -1.25 -29.53
N GLN A 31 -16.73 -1.05 -28.53
CA GLN A 31 -15.79 -2.05 -28.00
C GLN A 31 -15.96 -2.35 -26.50
N SER A 32 -17.09 -1.99 -25.90
CA SER A 32 -17.39 -2.22 -24.49
C SER A 32 -18.86 -2.56 -24.30
N ASP A 33 -19.15 -3.51 -23.42
CA ASP A 33 -20.53 -3.85 -23.06
C ASP A 33 -21.19 -2.72 -22.26
N LEU A 34 -20.38 -1.99 -21.49
CA LEU A 34 -20.78 -0.81 -20.75
C LEU A 34 -19.57 0.13 -20.59
N ARG A 35 -19.78 1.43 -20.77
CA ARG A 35 -18.80 2.46 -20.43
C ARG A 35 -19.48 3.59 -19.67
N LEU A 36 -18.92 3.96 -18.52
CA LEU A 36 -19.43 4.98 -17.61
C LEU A 36 -18.34 6.01 -17.35
N ILE A 37 -18.73 7.29 -17.29
CA ILE A 37 -17.81 8.40 -17.00
C ILE A 37 -18.42 9.35 -15.99
N GLY A 38 -17.65 9.75 -14.98
CA GLY A 38 -17.98 10.83 -14.06
C GLY A 38 -16.94 10.97 -12.96
N ASP A 39 -16.83 12.16 -12.35
CA ASP A 39 -15.85 12.44 -11.28
C ASP A 39 -14.39 12.16 -11.66
N ASP A 40 -14.02 12.39 -12.93
CA ASP A 40 -12.72 12.03 -13.50
C ASP A 40 -12.42 10.52 -13.48
N VAL A 41 -13.45 9.69 -13.28
CA VAL A 41 -13.39 8.23 -13.30
C VAL A 41 -14.01 7.72 -14.59
N VAL A 42 -13.33 6.76 -15.22
CA VAL A 42 -13.82 6.00 -16.36
C VAL A 42 -13.93 4.55 -15.97
N LEU A 43 -15.14 3.99 -16.02
CA LEU A 43 -15.40 2.56 -15.83
C LEU A 43 -15.75 1.94 -17.18
N THR A 44 -15.07 0.86 -17.53
CA THR A 44 -15.31 0.08 -18.75
C THR A 44 -15.56 -1.38 -18.40
N VAL A 45 -16.63 -1.95 -18.93
CA VAL A 45 -16.95 -3.38 -18.85
C VAL A 45 -16.74 -4.02 -20.22
N ARG A 46 -16.03 -5.14 -20.24
CA ARG A 46 -15.88 -5.99 -21.42
C ARG A 46 -16.07 -7.45 -21.03
N SER A 47 -16.83 -8.19 -21.82
CA SER A 47 -16.93 -9.64 -21.71
C SER A 47 -16.39 -10.31 -22.96
N ARG A 48 -15.73 -11.46 -22.76
CA ARG A 48 -15.16 -12.28 -23.83
C ARG A 48 -15.44 -13.75 -23.53
N PRO A 49 -15.75 -14.58 -24.54
CA PRO A 49 -15.81 -16.03 -24.35
C PRO A 49 -14.48 -16.55 -23.79
N SER A 50 -14.57 -17.33 -22.72
CA SER A 50 -13.42 -18.01 -22.11
C SER A 50 -13.89 -19.14 -21.20
N GLU A 51 -13.25 -20.30 -21.32
CA GLU A 51 -13.44 -21.44 -20.43
C GLU A 51 -12.32 -21.59 -19.41
N ARG A 52 -11.38 -20.63 -19.41
CA ARG A 52 -10.25 -20.60 -18.49
C ARG A 52 -10.72 -20.37 -17.06
N THR A 53 -9.96 -20.92 -16.14
CA THR A 53 -10.09 -20.65 -14.71
C THR A 53 -9.75 -19.19 -14.41
N ILE A 54 -10.21 -18.70 -13.25
CA ILE A 54 -9.85 -17.35 -12.79
C ILE A 54 -8.33 -17.20 -12.62
N ALA A 55 -7.63 -18.29 -12.25
CA ALA A 55 -6.17 -18.34 -12.13
C ALA A 55 -5.49 -18.04 -13.46
N GLU A 56 -5.88 -18.77 -14.52
CA GLU A 56 -5.31 -18.63 -15.86
C GLU A 56 -5.63 -17.26 -16.48
N GLU A 57 -6.85 -16.75 -16.28
CA GLU A 57 -7.19 -15.40 -16.76
C GLU A 57 -6.47 -14.32 -15.97
N HIS A 58 -6.24 -14.53 -14.68
CA HIS A 58 -5.47 -13.62 -13.86
C HIS A 58 -4.00 -13.58 -14.28
N THR A 59 -3.36 -14.73 -14.48
CA THR A 59 -1.99 -14.79 -15.01
C THR A 59 -1.90 -14.12 -16.37
N SER A 60 -2.80 -14.44 -17.30
CA SER A 60 -2.83 -13.76 -18.59
C SER A 60 -3.24 -12.28 -18.51
N LEU A 61 -3.97 -11.87 -17.47
CA LEU A 61 -4.17 -10.45 -17.19
C LEU A 61 -2.86 -9.82 -16.75
N LEU A 62 -2.08 -10.39 -15.83
CA LEU A 62 -0.79 -9.84 -15.43
C LEU A 62 0.24 -9.80 -16.58
N GLU A 63 0.20 -10.77 -17.50
CA GLU A 63 1.03 -10.80 -18.71
C GLU A 63 0.63 -9.72 -19.74
N ARG A 64 -0.65 -9.32 -19.77
CA ARG A 64 -1.22 -8.36 -20.76
C ARG A 64 -1.46 -6.96 -20.20
N LEU A 65 -1.76 -6.85 -18.91
CA LEU A 65 -1.66 -5.61 -18.15
C LEU A 65 -0.28 -5.10 -18.48
N PRO A 66 -0.12 -3.83 -18.87
CA PRO A 66 1.01 -3.37 -19.67
C PRO A 66 2.39 -3.65 -19.06
N GLY A 67 2.83 -4.90 -19.09
CA GLY A 67 4.20 -5.37 -18.97
C GLY A 67 4.98 -5.07 -20.24
N SER A 68 4.51 -4.08 -21.00
CA SER A 68 5.05 -3.53 -22.23
C SER A 68 5.05 -1.99 -22.24
N VAL A 69 4.69 -1.33 -21.12
CA VAL A 69 4.91 0.11 -20.92
C VAL A 69 5.90 0.26 -19.78
N ASP A 70 7.07 0.84 -20.06
CA ASP A 70 8.03 1.22 -19.03
C ASP A 70 7.32 2.09 -17.96
N GLY A 71 7.42 1.68 -16.69
CA GLY A 71 6.90 2.45 -15.55
C GLY A 71 5.54 2.02 -14.98
N LEU A 72 4.90 0.95 -15.49
CA LEU A 72 3.71 0.39 -14.83
C LEU A 72 4.05 -0.19 -13.43
N ARG A 73 3.24 0.17 -12.44
CA ARG A 73 3.35 -0.23 -11.04
C ARG A 73 2.14 -1.04 -10.63
N LEU A 74 2.34 -2.31 -10.31
CA LEU A 74 1.31 -3.15 -9.72
C LEU A 74 1.10 -2.73 -8.25
N ILE A 75 -0.13 -2.32 -7.91
CA ILE A 75 -0.51 -1.86 -6.56
C ILE A 75 -1.12 -2.99 -5.74
N GLY A 76 -1.92 -3.85 -6.36
CA GLY A 76 -2.65 -4.86 -5.62
C GLY A 76 -3.13 -6.00 -6.50
N CYS A 77 -3.28 -7.17 -5.91
CA CYS A 77 -3.91 -8.34 -6.51
C CYS A 77 -4.63 -9.12 -5.41
N ASP A 78 -5.95 -9.05 -5.38
CA ASP A 78 -6.78 -9.63 -4.32
C ASP A 78 -7.82 -10.60 -4.86
N PRO A 79 -8.12 -11.71 -4.16
CA PRO A 79 -9.38 -12.41 -4.35
C PRO A 79 -10.54 -11.45 -4.08
N TRP A 80 -11.50 -11.40 -5.01
CA TRP A 80 -12.68 -10.57 -4.88
C TRP A 80 -13.90 -11.46 -4.65
N THR A 81 -14.74 -11.12 -3.69
CA THR A 81 -15.78 -12.04 -3.18
C THR A 81 -17.20 -11.54 -3.37
N THR A 82 -17.42 -10.26 -3.67
CA THR A 82 -18.78 -9.70 -3.76
C THR A 82 -19.50 -10.01 -5.06
N VAL A 83 -18.80 -10.55 -6.07
CA VAL A 83 -19.34 -10.73 -7.44
C VAL A 83 -20.22 -11.98 -7.58
N ASP A 84 -20.23 -12.86 -6.57
CA ASP A 84 -20.89 -14.17 -6.62
C ASP A 84 -20.34 -15.09 -7.74
N ALA A 85 -19.08 -14.87 -8.12
CA ALA A 85 -18.32 -15.71 -9.05
C ALA A 85 -16.82 -15.66 -8.70
N PRO A 86 -15.99 -16.62 -9.16
CA PRO A 86 -14.55 -16.56 -8.99
C PRO A 86 -13.98 -15.27 -9.60
N ALA A 87 -13.43 -14.39 -8.74
CA ALA A 87 -13.00 -13.06 -9.13
C ALA A 87 -11.66 -12.65 -8.50
N ARG A 88 -11.00 -11.68 -9.16
CA ARG A 88 -9.74 -11.06 -8.78
C ARG A 88 -9.83 -9.56 -9.03
N LEU A 89 -9.35 -8.76 -8.08
CA LEU A 89 -9.14 -7.34 -8.29
C LEU A 89 -7.64 -7.11 -8.45
N VAL A 90 -7.24 -6.54 -9.59
CA VAL A 90 -5.87 -6.10 -9.84
C VAL A 90 -5.83 -4.58 -9.89
N GLU A 91 -5.02 -3.96 -9.07
CA GLU A 91 -4.83 -2.51 -9.07
C GLU A 91 -3.44 -2.15 -9.55
N TYR A 92 -3.32 -1.06 -10.29
CA TYR A 92 -2.07 -0.59 -10.86
C TYR A 92 -2.03 0.94 -10.94
N VAL A 93 -0.82 1.48 -11.12
CA VAL A 93 -0.58 2.84 -11.58
C VAL A 93 0.26 2.74 -12.84
N ARG A 94 -0.12 3.44 -13.90
CA ARG A 94 0.64 3.50 -15.15
C ARG A 94 0.93 4.95 -15.53
N PRO A 95 2.11 5.25 -16.10
CA PRO A 95 2.35 6.55 -16.70
C PRO A 95 1.44 6.73 -17.92
N ASP A 96 1.06 7.98 -18.18
CA ASP A 96 0.27 8.40 -19.33
C ASP A 96 0.74 9.80 -19.75
N GLU A 97 0.53 10.19 -21.02
CA GLU A 97 0.99 11.49 -21.55
C GLU A 97 0.40 12.68 -20.76
N GLY A 98 -0.78 12.51 -20.16
CA GLY A 98 -1.46 13.51 -19.31
C GLY A 98 -1.12 13.43 -17.82
N GLY A 99 -0.18 12.56 -17.42
CA GLY A 99 0.16 12.26 -16.03
C GLY A 99 -0.31 10.87 -15.57
N ASP A 100 0.22 10.40 -14.45
CA ASP A 100 -0.04 9.04 -13.97
C ASP A 100 -1.53 8.72 -13.81
N VAL A 101 -1.91 7.52 -14.25
CA VAL A 101 -3.27 6.98 -14.15
C VAL A 101 -3.27 5.81 -13.17
N THR A 102 -4.20 5.82 -12.22
CA THR A 102 -4.47 4.66 -11.37
C THR A 102 -5.63 3.84 -11.95
N GLY A 103 -5.43 2.53 -12.03
CA GLY A 103 -6.40 1.56 -12.53
C GLY A 103 -6.79 0.54 -11.48
N ALA A 104 -8.07 0.16 -11.47
CA ALA A 104 -8.60 -0.98 -10.73
C ALA A 104 -9.32 -1.91 -11.71
N HIS A 105 -8.82 -3.12 -11.86
CA HIS A 105 -9.26 -4.12 -12.83
C HIS A 105 -9.86 -5.31 -12.09
N LEU A 106 -11.18 -5.30 -11.95
CA LEU A 106 -11.93 -6.43 -11.43
C LEU A 106 -12.20 -7.43 -12.56
N LEU A 107 -11.55 -8.58 -12.46
CA LEU A 107 -11.66 -9.70 -13.37
C LEU A 107 -12.49 -10.81 -12.72
N PHE A 108 -13.48 -11.36 -13.41
CA PHE A 108 -14.16 -12.57 -12.95
C PHE A 108 -14.55 -13.47 -14.10
N VAL A 109 -14.79 -14.75 -13.78
CA VAL A 109 -15.19 -15.76 -14.77
C VAL A 109 -16.53 -16.39 -14.40
N THR A 110 -17.37 -16.62 -15.41
CA THR A 110 -18.66 -17.32 -15.25
C THR A 110 -18.59 -18.79 -15.68
N GLY A 111 -17.40 -19.26 -16.08
CA GLY A 111 -17.17 -20.59 -16.65
C GLY A 111 -17.37 -20.68 -18.17
N ARG A 112 -18.00 -19.68 -18.79
CA ARG A 112 -18.09 -19.54 -20.26
C ARG A 112 -17.56 -18.21 -20.78
N HIS A 113 -17.48 -17.23 -19.89
CA HIS A 113 -16.99 -15.90 -20.20
C HIS A 113 -16.00 -15.46 -19.14
N ARG A 114 -15.04 -14.68 -19.60
CA ARG A 114 -14.30 -13.75 -18.76
C ARG A 114 -14.95 -12.38 -18.85
N VAL A 115 -15.02 -11.70 -17.72
CA VAL A 115 -15.54 -10.35 -17.61
C VAL A 115 -14.49 -9.46 -16.96
N ASP A 116 -14.14 -8.38 -17.64
CA ASP A 116 -13.19 -7.36 -17.24
C ASP A 116 -13.98 -6.09 -16.89
N VAL A 117 -13.88 -5.63 -15.64
CA VAL A 117 -14.38 -4.34 -15.16
C VAL A 117 -13.18 -3.48 -14.81
N THR A 118 -12.82 -2.56 -15.70
CA THR A 118 -11.66 -1.67 -15.53
C THR A 118 -12.13 -0.28 -15.14
N VAL A 119 -11.61 0.25 -14.04
CA VAL A 119 -11.86 1.60 -13.55
C VAL A 119 -10.55 2.38 -13.57
N GLU A 120 -10.46 3.41 -14.40
CA GLU A 120 -9.27 4.27 -14.51
C GLU A 120 -9.59 5.70 -14.07
N ARG A 121 -8.61 6.36 -13.43
CA ARG A 121 -8.69 7.77 -13.00
C ARG A 121 -7.29 8.37 -12.85
N PRO A 122 -7.13 9.69 -12.95
CA PRO A 122 -5.84 10.33 -12.66
C PRO A 122 -5.36 10.00 -11.24
N LEU A 123 -4.05 9.77 -11.06
CA LEU A 123 -3.45 9.45 -9.75
C LEU A 123 -3.79 10.52 -8.70
N ALA A 124 -3.75 11.80 -9.10
CA ALA A 124 -4.12 12.93 -8.22
C ALA A 124 -5.58 12.90 -7.71
N ARG A 125 -6.46 12.12 -8.36
CA ARG A 125 -7.86 11.94 -7.94
C ARG A 125 -8.06 10.65 -7.14
N MET A 126 -7.02 9.82 -6.97
CA MET A 126 -7.10 8.51 -6.34
C MET A 126 -7.81 8.58 -4.99
N LEU A 127 -7.32 9.41 -4.07
CA LEU A 127 -7.87 9.53 -2.71
C LEU A 127 -9.30 10.05 -2.69
N ALA A 128 -9.61 11.07 -3.50
CA ALA A 128 -10.91 11.72 -3.51
C ALA A 128 -12.04 10.81 -4.05
N THR A 129 -11.69 9.81 -4.84
CA THR A 129 -12.62 8.92 -5.55
C THR A 129 -12.58 7.49 -5.04
N ASP A 130 -11.66 7.15 -4.14
CA ASP A 130 -11.38 5.78 -3.76
C ASP A 130 -12.54 5.04 -3.10
N ASP A 131 -13.18 5.68 -2.11
CA ASP A 131 -14.33 5.10 -1.41
C ASP A 131 -15.49 4.87 -2.40
N LEU A 132 -15.65 5.78 -3.37
CA LEU A 132 -16.65 5.67 -4.41
C LEU A 132 -16.34 4.51 -5.37
N VAL A 133 -15.11 4.42 -5.88
CA VAL A 133 -14.69 3.32 -6.76
C VAL A 133 -14.84 1.97 -6.06
N SER A 134 -14.41 1.88 -4.80
CA SER A 134 -14.56 0.69 -3.97
C SER A 134 -16.03 0.28 -3.84
N ALA A 135 -16.92 1.22 -3.53
CA ALA A 135 -18.36 0.96 -3.42
C ALA A 135 -18.95 0.46 -4.76
N VAL A 136 -18.58 1.07 -5.89
CA VAL A 136 -19.02 0.63 -7.22
C VAL A 136 -18.57 -0.80 -7.51
N LEU A 137 -17.29 -1.12 -7.28
CA LEU A 137 -16.76 -2.49 -7.46
C LEU A 137 -17.42 -3.49 -6.52
N GLU A 138 -17.70 -3.10 -5.27
CA GLU A 138 -18.41 -3.94 -4.29
C GLU A 138 -19.85 -4.22 -4.70
N SER A 139 -20.46 -3.37 -5.53
CA SER A 139 -21.83 -3.55 -6.06
C SER A 139 -21.92 -4.48 -7.28
N VAL A 140 -20.80 -4.84 -7.91
CA VAL A 140 -20.78 -5.71 -9.09
C VAL A 140 -21.29 -7.10 -8.72
N ARG A 141 -22.23 -7.64 -9.50
CA ARG A 141 -22.76 -9.01 -9.36
C ARG A 141 -22.78 -9.70 -10.71
N ALA A 142 -22.37 -10.96 -10.78
CA ALA A 142 -22.56 -11.78 -11.97
C ALA A 142 -24.05 -12.07 -12.19
N THR A 143 -24.53 -11.99 -13.42
CA THR A 143 -25.95 -12.28 -13.76
C THR A 143 -26.24 -13.76 -13.91
N GLU A 144 -25.21 -14.57 -14.16
CA GLU A 144 -25.31 -16.03 -14.32
C GLU A 144 -24.53 -16.73 -13.19
N PRO A 145 -25.09 -17.80 -12.58
CA PRO A 145 -24.37 -18.58 -11.58
C PRO A 145 -23.14 -19.23 -12.23
N ALA A 146 -21.96 -18.97 -11.70
CA ALA A 146 -20.76 -19.69 -12.11
C ALA A 146 -20.79 -21.11 -11.51
N PRO A 147 -20.47 -22.17 -12.28
CA PRO A 147 -20.34 -23.50 -11.72
C PRO A 147 -19.22 -23.51 -10.67
N ALA A 148 -19.55 -23.93 -9.45
CA ALA A 148 -18.58 -24.07 -8.36
C ALA A 148 -17.61 -25.20 -8.68
N ARG A 149 -16.48 -24.89 -9.33
CA ARG A 149 -15.33 -25.80 -9.35
C ARG A 149 -14.55 -25.59 -8.05
N PRO A 150 -14.31 -26.64 -7.23
CA PRO A 150 -13.46 -26.50 -6.07
C PRO A 150 -12.05 -26.11 -6.54
N GLN A 151 -11.60 -24.90 -6.19
CA GLN A 151 -10.20 -24.52 -6.30
C GLN A 151 -9.42 -25.36 -5.27
N ARG A 152 -8.83 -26.47 -5.71
CA ARG A 152 -8.09 -27.40 -4.84
C ARG A 152 -6.62 -27.03 -4.66
N GLU A 153 -6.08 -26.13 -5.48
CA GLU A 153 -4.66 -25.77 -5.42
C GLU A 153 -4.50 -24.27 -5.20
N LEU A 154 -3.73 -23.94 -4.16
CA LEU A 154 -3.27 -22.59 -3.90
C LEU A 154 -2.20 -22.24 -4.95
N GLU A 155 -2.47 -21.22 -5.73
CA GLU A 155 -1.59 -20.77 -6.81
C GLU A 155 -0.26 -20.23 -6.24
N PRO A 156 0.90 -20.64 -6.76
CA PRO A 156 2.17 -20.03 -6.42
C PRO A 156 2.19 -18.57 -6.89
N LEU A 157 2.66 -17.69 -6.02
CA LEU A 157 2.73 -16.26 -6.27
C LEU A 157 3.89 -15.90 -7.21
N PRO A 158 3.82 -14.74 -7.89
CA PRO A 158 5.02 -14.13 -8.43
C PRO A 158 6.05 -13.97 -7.31
N VAL A 159 7.28 -14.41 -7.58
CA VAL A 159 8.39 -14.20 -6.64
C VAL A 159 8.62 -12.69 -6.56
N ALA A 160 8.45 -12.13 -5.36
CA ALA A 160 8.72 -10.72 -5.15
C ALA A 160 10.18 -10.41 -5.47
N ALA A 161 10.41 -9.28 -6.13
CA ALA A 161 11.75 -8.72 -6.20
C ALA A 161 12.26 -8.50 -4.76
N PRO A 162 13.54 -8.79 -4.49
CA PRO A 162 14.14 -8.51 -3.19
C PRO A 162 13.96 -7.02 -2.85
N VAL A 163 13.94 -6.71 -1.55
CA VAL A 163 13.97 -5.31 -1.11
C VAL A 163 15.15 -4.66 -1.81
N PRO A 164 14.94 -3.61 -2.62
CA PRO A 164 16.03 -3.01 -3.34
C PRO A 164 17.03 -2.45 -2.34
N ASP A 165 18.30 -2.78 -2.52
CA ASP A 165 19.37 -2.12 -1.78
C ASP A 165 19.29 -0.62 -2.06
N LEU A 166 19.45 0.17 -0.99
CA LEU A 166 19.49 1.62 -1.10
C LEU A 166 20.91 2.04 -1.43
N ASP A 167 21.14 2.37 -2.70
CA ASP A 167 22.37 3.04 -3.13
C ASP A 167 22.35 4.49 -2.64
N GLY A 168 23.12 4.77 -1.58
CA GLY A 168 23.19 6.08 -0.95
C GLY A 168 24.37 6.23 0.00
N THR A 169 24.44 7.38 0.66
CA THR A 169 25.51 7.66 1.61
C THR A 169 25.11 7.19 3.01
N ARG A 170 25.82 6.20 3.54
CA ARG A 170 25.65 5.76 4.93
C ARG A 170 26.28 6.76 5.88
N LEU A 171 25.52 7.20 6.87
CA LEU A 171 25.93 8.17 7.86
C LEU A 171 25.49 7.74 9.27
N GLY A 172 26.28 8.09 10.28
CA GLY A 172 25.88 8.03 11.68
C GLY A 172 24.74 9.00 11.99
N ALA A 173 23.98 8.73 13.07
CA ALA A 173 22.82 9.53 13.45
C ALA A 173 23.16 11.02 13.67
N GLU A 174 24.31 11.32 14.30
CA GLU A 174 24.77 12.70 14.51
C GLU A 174 25.16 13.39 13.19
N ALA A 175 25.71 12.65 12.22
CA ALA A 175 26.04 13.18 10.89
C ALA A 175 24.77 13.49 10.09
N ILE A 176 23.74 12.65 10.16
CA ILE A 176 22.42 12.94 9.55
C ILE A 176 21.80 14.21 10.16
N ALA A 177 21.81 14.33 11.50
CA ALA A 177 21.30 15.52 12.18
C ALA A 177 22.09 16.79 11.79
N THR A 178 23.42 16.66 11.71
CA THR A 178 24.31 17.74 11.26
C THR A 178 24.03 18.12 9.81
N LEU A 179 23.91 17.16 8.89
CA LEU A 179 23.60 17.38 7.48
C LEU A 179 22.29 18.14 7.32
N ARG A 180 21.23 17.72 8.02
CA ARG A 180 19.93 18.40 8.01
C ARG A 180 20.03 19.84 8.51
N SER A 181 20.89 20.12 9.49
CA SER A 181 21.09 21.49 10.01
C SER A 181 21.72 22.46 8.99
N LEU A 182 22.34 21.94 7.92
CA LEU A 182 22.93 22.74 6.84
C LEU A 182 21.88 23.25 5.84
N ALA A 183 20.65 22.70 5.85
CA ALA A 183 19.59 23.08 4.92
C ALA A 183 19.09 24.51 5.18
N GLY A 184 19.12 25.35 4.14
CA GLY A 184 18.49 26.69 4.12
C GLY A 184 19.05 27.74 5.11
N ARG A 185 20.10 27.42 5.87
CA ARG A 185 20.60 28.26 6.98
C ARG A 185 22.07 28.64 6.77
N ARG A 186 22.45 29.81 7.26
CA ARG A 186 23.87 30.15 7.47
C ARG A 186 24.40 29.30 8.62
N TRP A 187 25.33 28.41 8.33
CA TRP A 187 25.90 27.49 9.31
C TRP A 187 27.36 27.84 9.61
N SER A 188 27.83 27.46 10.80
CA SER A 188 29.19 27.77 11.26
C SER A 188 30.21 26.75 10.76
N PRO A 189 31.35 27.16 10.17
CA PRO A 189 32.43 26.25 9.79
C PRO A 189 32.99 25.40 10.94
N THR A 190 32.75 25.80 12.20
CA THR A 190 33.12 24.98 13.38
C THR A 190 32.39 23.64 13.43
N LEU A 191 31.21 23.52 12.79
CA LEU A 191 30.48 22.26 12.68
C LEU A 191 31.30 21.18 11.95
N LEU A 192 32.16 21.55 11.00
CA LEU A 192 33.01 20.59 10.28
C LEU A 192 34.16 20.02 11.13
N ARG A 193 34.41 20.59 12.30
CA ARG A 193 35.45 20.10 13.22
C ARG A 193 34.93 19.00 14.15
N THR A 194 33.60 18.88 14.30
CA THR A 194 32.99 17.81 15.08
C THR A 194 33.19 16.45 14.40
N PRO A 195 33.05 15.31 15.12
CA PRO A 195 33.09 13.99 14.50
C PRO A 195 32.06 13.86 13.35
N ALA A 196 30.82 14.29 13.59
CA ALA A 196 29.75 14.31 12.60
C ALA A 196 30.09 15.16 11.36
N GLY A 197 30.64 16.37 11.55
CA GLY A 197 31.04 17.22 10.43
C GLY A 197 32.22 16.64 9.63
N ARG A 198 33.16 15.97 10.30
CA ARG A 198 34.25 15.26 9.62
C ARG A 198 33.74 14.09 8.78
N GLU A 199 32.74 13.36 9.27
CA GLU A 199 32.07 12.29 8.52
C GLU A 199 31.38 12.82 7.24
N LEU A 200 30.71 13.98 7.32
CA LEU A 200 30.13 14.63 6.13
C LEU A 200 31.19 15.02 5.09
N VAL A 201 32.37 15.43 5.54
CA VAL A 201 33.49 15.76 4.64
C VAL A 201 34.10 14.49 4.03
N GLN A 202 34.27 13.43 4.82
CA GLN A 202 34.83 12.16 4.36
C GLN A 202 33.91 11.45 3.36
N SER A 203 32.60 11.54 3.57
CA SER A 203 31.58 11.02 2.66
C SER A 203 31.36 11.87 1.40
N GLY A 204 32.02 13.03 1.30
CA GLY A 204 31.95 13.91 0.14
C GLY A 204 30.68 14.77 0.04
N LEU A 205 29.80 14.73 1.05
CA LEU A 205 28.61 15.58 1.13
C LEU A 205 28.95 17.04 1.43
N VAL A 206 30.09 17.29 2.07
CA VAL A 206 30.60 18.66 2.30
C VAL A 206 32.05 18.76 1.86
N GLY A 207 32.39 19.78 1.08
CA GLY A 207 33.76 20.07 0.70
C GLY A 207 34.61 20.46 1.92
N ARG A 208 35.92 20.23 1.83
CA ARG A 208 36.87 20.53 2.93
C ARG A 208 36.87 21.99 3.39
N LEU A 209 36.49 22.91 2.52
CA LEU A 209 36.37 24.35 2.81
C LEU A 209 34.94 24.78 3.19
N GLY A 210 34.04 23.82 3.37
CA GLY A 210 32.63 24.06 3.67
C GLY A 210 31.78 24.43 2.46
N THR A 211 32.19 24.02 1.25
CA THR A 211 31.36 24.12 0.06
C THR A 211 30.36 22.97 0.02
N LEU A 212 29.12 23.23 -0.42
CA LEU A 212 28.11 22.19 -0.63
C LEU A 212 28.06 21.85 -2.12
N PRO A 213 28.41 20.62 -2.54
CA PRO A 213 28.21 20.17 -3.92
C PRO A 213 26.74 20.31 -4.34
N GLU A 214 26.49 20.51 -5.64
CA GLU A 214 25.14 20.64 -6.18
C GLU A 214 24.24 19.46 -5.78
N SER A 215 24.74 18.22 -5.89
CA SER A 215 24.03 17.01 -5.47
C SER A 215 23.65 17.02 -3.98
N THR A 216 24.45 17.65 -3.12
CA THR A 216 24.09 17.82 -1.70
C THR A 216 23.07 18.93 -1.52
N GLN A 217 23.14 20.02 -2.29
CA GLN A 217 22.13 21.08 -2.23
C GLN A 217 20.76 20.56 -2.65
N GLU A 218 20.69 19.75 -3.71
CA GLU A 218 19.46 19.05 -4.13
C GLU A 218 18.93 18.12 -3.04
N LEU A 219 19.82 17.34 -2.41
CA LEU A 219 19.47 16.46 -1.30
C LEU A 219 18.88 17.21 -0.10
N LEU A 220 19.42 18.40 0.19
CA LEU A 220 19.00 19.27 1.30
C LEU A 220 17.74 20.08 1.00
N ALA A 221 17.38 20.28 -0.28
CA ALA A 221 16.30 21.17 -0.68
C ALA A 221 14.97 20.87 0.04
N PRO A 222 14.51 19.60 0.20
CA PRO A 222 13.27 19.31 0.90
C PRO A 222 13.30 19.62 2.41
N TRP A 223 14.48 19.75 3.02
CA TRP A 223 14.63 20.10 4.44
C TRP A 223 14.66 21.61 4.68
N ALA A 224 14.90 22.43 3.65
CA ALA A 224 14.93 23.89 3.79
C ALA A 224 13.55 24.49 4.09
N GLU A 225 12.48 23.80 3.70
CA GLU A 225 11.09 24.24 3.84
C GLU A 225 10.45 23.83 5.19
N ASP A 226 11.23 23.24 6.12
CA ASP A 226 10.74 22.66 7.38
C ASP A 226 9.56 21.67 7.21
N THR A 227 9.40 21.13 5.99
CA THR A 227 8.35 20.15 5.65
C THR A 227 8.59 18.85 6.42
N PRO A 228 7.59 18.33 7.16
CA PRO A 228 7.73 17.05 7.84
C PRO A 228 7.70 15.88 6.83
N PRO A 229 8.42 14.77 7.09
CA PRO A 229 8.44 13.61 6.21
C PRO A 229 7.19 12.74 6.37
N VAL A 230 6.92 11.94 5.34
CA VAL A 230 6.21 10.68 5.51
C VAL A 230 7.14 9.72 6.26
N THR A 231 6.68 9.15 7.37
CA THR A 231 7.50 8.29 8.23
C THR A 231 6.88 6.90 8.32
N LEU A 232 7.63 5.87 7.93
CA LEU A 232 7.37 4.48 8.26
C LEU A 232 8.26 4.10 9.44
N GLU A 233 7.66 3.85 10.59
CA GLU A 233 8.35 3.36 11.79
C GLU A 233 7.96 1.90 12.01
N GLN A 234 8.93 1.04 12.26
CA GLN A 234 8.69 -0.38 12.51
C GLN A 234 9.31 -0.79 13.82
N ARG A 235 8.53 -1.47 14.64
CA ARG A 235 9.01 -2.14 15.84
C ARG A 235 9.07 -3.63 15.55
N LEU A 236 10.27 -4.17 15.57
CA LEU A 236 10.57 -5.57 15.29
C LEU A 236 10.19 -6.46 16.50
N PRO A 237 10.06 -7.78 16.30
CA PRO A 237 9.73 -8.70 17.39
C PRO A 237 10.74 -8.71 18.53
N ASP A 238 12.00 -8.36 18.25
CA ASP A 238 13.09 -8.25 19.22
C ASP A 238 13.12 -6.90 19.98
N GLY A 239 12.12 -6.03 19.75
CA GLY A 239 11.99 -4.74 20.41
C GLY A 239 12.75 -3.60 19.73
N ARG A 240 13.63 -3.87 18.76
CA ARG A 240 14.31 -2.82 18.00
C ARG A 240 13.32 -2.02 17.18
N THR A 241 13.64 -0.74 17.01
CA THR A 241 12.86 0.16 16.15
C THR A 241 13.69 0.56 14.93
N THR A 242 13.06 0.52 13.76
CA THR A 242 13.64 0.99 12.51
C THR A 242 12.77 2.11 11.94
N ARG A 243 13.36 3.00 11.16
CA ARG A 243 12.64 4.14 10.59
C ARG A 243 13.06 4.40 9.14
N LEU A 244 12.06 4.61 8.29
CA LEU A 244 12.21 5.14 6.95
C LEU A 244 11.49 6.49 6.89
N GLN A 245 12.19 7.53 6.47
CA GLN A 245 11.65 8.88 6.34
C GLN A 245 11.80 9.36 4.90
N ALA A 246 10.72 9.88 4.32
CA ALA A 246 10.67 10.36 2.95
C ALA A 246 10.15 11.79 2.87
N TRP A 247 10.93 12.67 2.24
CA TRP A 247 10.59 14.05 1.88
C TRP A 247 10.57 14.16 0.36
N SER A 248 9.42 13.85 -0.26
CA SER A 248 9.28 13.75 -1.72
C SER A 248 10.30 12.76 -2.31
N GLU A 249 11.46 13.24 -2.76
CA GLU A 249 12.55 12.43 -3.32
C GLU A 249 13.73 12.20 -2.37
N THR A 250 13.84 12.93 -1.26
CA THR A 250 14.93 12.72 -0.28
C THR A 250 14.49 11.66 0.74
N VAL A 251 15.28 10.60 0.86
CA VAL A 251 15.02 9.47 1.75
C VAL A 251 16.13 9.33 2.78
N VAL A 252 15.74 9.06 4.02
CA VAL A 252 16.62 8.59 5.08
C VAL A 252 16.12 7.23 5.53
N ASP A 253 16.90 6.20 5.25
CA ASP A 253 16.60 4.82 5.64
C ASP A 253 17.49 4.39 6.81
N ALA A 254 16.91 4.34 8.02
CA ALA A 254 17.59 3.95 9.25
C ALA A 254 17.12 2.53 9.64
N PRO A 255 17.84 1.46 9.24
CA PRO A 255 17.49 0.09 9.58
C PRO A 255 17.78 -0.26 11.04
N ASP A 256 18.54 0.58 11.73
CA ASP A 256 18.91 0.41 13.14
C ASP A 256 19.13 1.78 13.80
N GLU A 257 19.50 1.78 15.08
CA GLU A 257 19.75 2.99 15.86
C GLU A 257 21.15 3.60 15.63
N THR A 258 22.01 2.95 14.85
CA THR A 258 23.41 3.36 14.67
C THR A 258 23.59 4.43 13.59
N GLY A 259 22.60 4.59 12.72
CA GLY A 259 22.64 5.55 11.62
C GLY A 259 21.64 5.22 10.53
N GLY A 260 21.86 5.79 9.35
CA GLY A 260 21.01 5.57 8.21
C GLY A 260 21.68 5.87 6.89
N THR A 261 21.08 5.38 5.82
CA THR A 261 21.49 5.69 4.45
C THR A 261 20.64 6.84 3.94
N VAL A 262 21.30 7.89 3.47
CA VAL A 262 20.66 9.07 2.88
C VAL A 262 20.81 9.01 1.36
N ALA A 263 19.70 9.17 0.64
CA ALA A 263 19.69 9.11 -0.81
C ALA A 263 18.60 10.01 -1.39
N ARG A 264 18.79 10.41 -2.64
CA ARG A 264 17.71 10.93 -3.49
C ARG A 264 17.18 9.80 -4.34
N LEU A 265 15.87 9.56 -4.26
CA LEU A 265 15.18 8.50 -4.96
C LEU A 265 13.92 9.04 -5.63
N PRO A 266 13.61 8.61 -6.86
CA PRO A 266 12.29 8.86 -7.41
C PRO A 266 11.25 8.15 -6.54
N VAL A 267 10.05 8.72 -6.45
CA VAL A 267 9.03 8.31 -5.46
C VAL A 267 8.62 6.84 -5.60
N GLU A 268 8.71 6.28 -6.79
CA GLU A 268 8.51 4.86 -7.12
C GLU A 268 9.44 3.95 -6.31
N ARG A 269 10.71 4.34 -6.18
CA ARG A 269 11.72 3.59 -5.44
C ARG A 269 11.52 3.71 -3.94
N VAL A 270 10.98 4.84 -3.48
CA VAL A 270 10.59 5.03 -2.08
C VAL A 270 9.43 4.11 -1.70
N VAL A 271 8.42 3.98 -2.57
CA VAL A 271 7.31 3.04 -2.39
C VAL A 271 7.82 1.60 -2.34
N ALA A 272 8.72 1.22 -3.25
CA ALA A 272 9.31 -0.12 -3.26
C ALA A 272 10.10 -0.42 -1.98
N LEU A 273 10.87 0.54 -1.48
CA LEU A 273 11.63 0.42 -0.24
C LEU A 273 10.70 0.27 0.98
N ALA A 274 9.66 1.09 1.08
CA ALA A 274 8.68 1.03 2.16
C ALA A 274 7.88 -0.29 2.15
N ALA A 275 7.46 -0.75 0.97
CA ALA A 275 6.78 -2.04 0.83
C ALA A 275 7.69 -3.22 1.21
N GLY A 276 8.96 -3.17 0.79
CA GLY A 276 9.97 -4.15 1.14
C GLY A 276 10.23 -4.23 2.64
N ARG A 277 10.36 -3.08 3.31
CA ARG A 277 10.47 -2.97 4.77
C ARG A 277 9.30 -3.60 5.50
N LEU A 278 8.08 -3.42 5.00
CA LEU A 278 6.89 -4.03 5.56
C LEU A 278 6.77 -5.54 5.27
N GLY A 279 7.65 -6.10 4.43
CA GLY A 279 7.53 -7.49 3.97
C GLY A 279 6.31 -7.72 3.09
N ILE A 280 5.70 -6.65 2.57
CA ILE A 280 4.49 -6.71 1.77
C ILE A 280 4.87 -7.04 0.33
N ARG A 281 4.15 -8.01 -0.22
CA ARG A 281 4.25 -8.43 -1.62
C ARG A 281 2.86 -8.33 -2.23
N PRO A 282 2.70 -8.27 -3.56
CA PRO A 282 1.44 -8.61 -4.21
C PRO A 282 1.19 -10.11 -3.99
N SER A 283 0.78 -10.48 -2.77
CA SER A 283 0.59 -11.85 -2.33
C SER A 283 -0.85 -12.08 -1.92
N TRP A 284 -1.34 -13.28 -2.22
CA TRP A 284 -2.63 -13.78 -1.76
C TRP A 284 -2.70 -13.60 -0.25
N THR A 285 -3.80 -13.01 0.21
CA THR A 285 -4.29 -13.35 1.53
C THR A 285 -5.77 -13.60 1.42
N PHE A 286 -6.21 -14.62 2.12
CA PHE A 286 -7.62 -14.78 2.39
C PHE A 286 -8.01 -13.68 3.38
N PRO A 287 -8.91 -12.76 3.04
CA PRO A 287 -9.56 -11.96 4.06
C PRO A 287 -10.41 -12.92 4.88
N PHE A 288 -9.97 -13.29 6.08
CA PHE A 288 -10.86 -13.80 7.10
C PHE A 288 -11.29 -12.62 7.98
N ARG A 289 -12.56 -12.60 8.39
CA ARG A 289 -13.04 -11.63 9.37
C ARG A 289 -12.76 -12.23 10.75
N THR A 290 -11.95 -11.55 11.54
CA THR A 290 -11.78 -11.84 12.97
C THR A 290 -12.80 -11.04 13.79
N ALA A 291 -13.10 -11.52 14.99
CA ALA A 291 -13.89 -10.77 15.97
C ALA A 291 -13.10 -9.57 16.53
N SER A 292 -13.79 -8.55 17.03
CA SER A 292 -13.15 -7.43 17.74
C SER A 292 -12.47 -7.93 19.02
N VAL A 293 -11.37 -7.27 19.41
CA VAL A 293 -10.68 -7.53 20.68
C VAL A 293 -10.68 -6.27 21.54
N GLY A 294 -10.65 -6.42 22.87
CA GLY A 294 -10.62 -5.30 23.80
C GLY A 294 -9.42 -4.39 23.53
N ALA A 295 -9.63 -3.07 23.48
CA ALA A 295 -8.60 -2.10 23.08
C ALA A 295 -7.37 -2.12 24.01
N GLY A 296 -7.57 -2.41 25.30
CA GLY A 296 -6.49 -2.54 26.28
C GLY A 296 -5.57 -3.75 26.06
N LEU A 297 -6.03 -4.81 25.39
CA LEU A 297 -5.18 -5.95 25.01
C LEU A 297 -4.31 -5.58 23.81
N LEU A 298 -4.93 -4.98 22.79
CA LEU A 298 -4.24 -4.58 21.57
C LEU A 298 -3.19 -3.51 21.85
N ALA A 299 -3.52 -2.48 22.63
CA ALA A 299 -2.58 -1.41 23.00
C ALA A 299 -1.36 -1.94 23.76
N ARG A 300 -1.52 -2.98 24.60
CA ARG A 300 -0.40 -3.61 25.31
C ARG A 300 0.48 -4.40 24.36
N ARG A 301 -0.11 -5.17 23.43
CA ARG A 301 0.62 -5.94 22.41
C ARG A 301 1.34 -5.04 21.40
N THR A 302 0.73 -3.92 21.00
CA THR A 302 1.34 -2.95 20.08
C THR A 302 2.19 -1.88 20.77
N GLY A 303 2.24 -1.86 22.11
CA GLY A 303 2.87 -0.80 22.91
C GLY A 303 4.26 -1.11 23.46
N ALA A 304 4.47 -2.23 24.17
CA ALA A 304 5.76 -2.54 24.82
C ALA A 304 6.26 -3.98 24.52
N PRO A 305 7.59 -4.23 24.45
CA PRO A 305 8.17 -5.54 24.11
C PRO A 305 7.81 -6.66 25.09
N ASP A 306 7.69 -6.34 26.38
CA ASP A 306 7.63 -7.34 27.46
C ASP A 306 6.23 -7.65 28.00
N THR A 307 5.17 -7.10 27.38
CA THR A 307 3.78 -7.30 27.84
C THR A 307 2.88 -7.79 26.72
N ALA A 308 3.29 -8.84 26.03
CA ALA A 308 2.39 -9.59 25.17
C ALA A 308 1.28 -10.20 26.06
N SER A 309 0.13 -9.53 26.11
CA SER A 309 -1.01 -10.06 26.86
C SER A 309 -1.58 -11.25 26.09
N GLU A 310 -1.75 -12.39 26.77
CA GLU A 310 -2.41 -13.56 26.19
C GLU A 310 -3.85 -13.22 25.77
N LEU A 311 -4.33 -13.85 24.69
CA LEU A 311 -5.75 -13.80 24.36
C LEU A 311 -6.55 -14.53 25.45
N PRO A 312 -7.73 -14.03 25.85
CA PRO A 312 -8.63 -14.79 26.71
C PRO A 312 -8.93 -16.17 26.10
N ALA A 313 -8.88 -17.23 26.92
CA ALA A 313 -9.04 -18.62 26.44
C ALA A 313 -10.32 -18.82 25.60
N ALA A 314 -11.44 -18.24 26.03
CA ALA A 314 -12.71 -18.31 25.29
C ALA A 314 -12.63 -17.69 23.87
N VAL A 315 -11.80 -16.66 23.66
CA VAL A 315 -11.57 -16.04 22.35
C VAL A 315 -10.63 -16.90 21.50
N ALA A 316 -9.58 -17.46 22.13
CA ALA A 316 -8.63 -18.34 21.44
C ALA A 316 -9.27 -19.66 20.97
N GLU A 317 -10.16 -20.25 21.79
CA GLU A 317 -10.91 -21.46 21.45
C GLU A 317 -11.95 -21.21 20.35
N ALA A 318 -12.60 -20.04 20.37
CA ALA A 318 -13.61 -19.68 19.38
C ALA A 318 -13.02 -19.38 17.98
N ASP A 319 -11.76 -18.90 17.92
CA ASP A 319 -11.08 -18.61 16.66
C ASP A 319 -9.61 -19.07 16.68
N PRO A 320 -9.35 -20.34 16.25
CA PRO A 320 -8.00 -20.89 16.18
C PRO A 320 -7.05 -20.11 15.25
N ARG A 321 -7.57 -19.36 14.26
CA ARG A 321 -6.75 -18.56 13.35
C ARG A 321 -6.30 -17.27 14.02
N LEU A 322 -7.19 -16.62 14.77
CA LEU A 322 -6.83 -15.48 15.61
C LEU A 322 -5.82 -15.89 16.69
N ALA A 323 -5.99 -17.06 17.30
CA ALA A 323 -5.03 -17.62 18.27
C ALA A 323 -3.64 -17.80 17.65
N ALA A 324 -3.56 -18.43 16.46
CA ALA A 324 -2.30 -18.60 15.73
C ALA A 324 -1.65 -17.26 15.35
N PHE A 325 -2.44 -16.30 14.86
CA PHE A 325 -1.97 -14.95 14.54
C PHE A 325 -1.40 -14.25 15.78
N TRP A 326 -2.06 -14.37 16.93
CA TRP A 326 -1.66 -13.69 18.16
C TRP A 326 -0.39 -14.26 18.79
N ALA A 327 -0.23 -15.58 18.71
CA ALA A 327 0.94 -16.30 19.21
C ALA A 327 2.20 -16.05 18.38
N ALA A 328 2.06 -15.67 17.11
CA ALA A 328 3.21 -15.40 16.24
C ALA A 328 4.01 -14.15 16.66
N PRO A 329 5.31 -14.08 16.32
CA PRO A 329 6.11 -12.85 16.43
C PRO A 329 5.51 -11.70 15.60
N TRP A 330 5.42 -10.51 16.17
CA TRP A 330 4.81 -9.34 15.51
C TRP A 330 5.84 -8.28 15.16
N THR A 331 5.82 -7.83 13.90
CA THR A 331 6.34 -6.53 13.51
C THR A 331 5.19 -5.53 13.47
N VAL A 332 5.27 -4.47 14.28
CA VAL A 332 4.25 -3.40 14.30
C VAL A 332 4.79 -2.20 13.54
N SER A 333 4.10 -1.83 12.46
CA SER A 333 4.51 -0.76 11.57
C SER A 333 3.51 0.38 11.59
N SER A 334 4.00 1.60 11.76
CA SER A 334 3.20 2.83 11.81
C SER A 334 3.60 3.74 10.67
N ILE A 335 2.67 4.03 9.77
CA ILE A 335 2.86 4.96 8.65
C ILE A 335 2.21 6.30 9.04
N ARG A 336 3.03 7.35 9.15
CA ARG A 336 2.62 8.72 9.47
C ARG A 336 2.75 9.60 8.24
N HIS A 337 1.65 10.21 7.82
CA HIS A 337 1.63 11.20 6.74
C HIS A 337 1.50 12.63 7.32
N PRO A 338 2.31 13.59 6.85
CA PRO A 338 2.14 15.02 7.11
C PRO A 338 0.70 15.51 6.93
N GLY A 339 0.04 16.01 7.98
CA GLY A 339 -1.34 16.51 7.87
C GLY A 339 -2.45 15.45 8.01
N ARG A 340 -2.11 14.18 8.29
CA ARG A 340 -3.09 13.20 8.81
C ARG A 340 -2.86 12.96 10.31
N PRO A 341 -3.88 13.18 11.17
CA PRO A 341 -3.70 13.11 12.62
C PRO A 341 -3.47 11.69 13.15
N THR A 342 -4.06 10.69 12.49
CA THR A 342 -3.94 9.28 12.90
C THR A 342 -3.04 8.48 11.95
N PRO A 343 -2.01 7.78 12.47
CA PRO A 343 -1.19 6.90 11.66
C PRO A 343 -1.98 5.69 11.15
N VAL A 344 -1.55 5.12 10.01
CA VAL A 344 -1.97 3.78 9.61
C VAL A 344 -1.09 2.78 10.34
N VAL A 345 -1.69 1.94 11.17
CA VAL A 345 -0.98 0.91 11.94
C VAL A 345 -1.24 -0.46 11.33
N VAL A 346 -0.14 -1.13 10.98
CA VAL A 346 -0.10 -2.44 10.33
C VAL A 346 0.65 -3.40 11.24
N VAL A 347 0.09 -4.58 11.47
CA VAL A 347 0.73 -5.68 12.18
C VAL A 347 1.05 -6.77 11.16
N HIS A 348 2.31 -7.17 11.11
CA HIS A 348 2.75 -8.38 10.41
C HIS A 348 3.04 -9.46 11.45
N ALA A 349 2.27 -10.55 11.41
CA ALA A 349 2.50 -11.76 12.19
C ALA A 349 3.33 -12.73 11.35
N GLU A 350 4.55 -13.03 11.79
CA GLU A 350 5.51 -13.85 11.05
C GLU A 350 4.91 -15.22 10.68
N GLY A 351 4.97 -15.56 9.39
CA GLY A 351 4.43 -16.81 8.86
C GLY A 351 2.90 -16.91 8.81
N ILE A 352 2.16 -15.89 9.31
CA ILE A 352 0.69 -15.89 9.34
C ILE A 352 0.10 -14.86 8.37
N GLY A 353 0.54 -13.60 8.40
CA GLY A 353 0.04 -12.55 7.51
C GLY A 353 -0.10 -11.18 8.16
N PHE A 354 -0.96 -10.33 7.57
CA PHE A 354 -1.08 -8.92 7.92
C PHE A 354 -2.44 -8.56 8.52
N ALA A 355 -2.45 -7.50 9.31
CA ALA A 355 -3.67 -6.89 9.78
C ALA A 355 -3.52 -5.39 10.01
N ARG A 356 -4.59 -4.65 9.75
CA ARG A 356 -4.69 -3.24 10.04
C ARG A 356 -5.42 -3.03 11.35
N VAL A 357 -4.87 -2.17 12.20
CA VAL A 357 -5.53 -1.77 13.44
C VAL A 357 -6.57 -0.71 13.13
N GLY A 358 -7.85 -1.04 13.36
CA GLY A 358 -8.97 -0.13 13.18
C GLY A 358 -9.08 0.92 14.29
N ARG A 359 -10.10 1.78 14.19
CA ARG A 359 -10.43 2.72 15.28
C ARG A 359 -11.04 1.98 16.46
N THR A 360 -10.74 2.46 17.66
CA THR A 360 -11.40 2.01 18.90
C THR A 360 -12.80 2.61 18.99
N ALA A 361 -13.80 1.78 19.29
CA ALA A 361 -15.18 2.19 19.56
C ALA A 361 -15.71 1.38 20.76
N ALA A 362 -16.36 2.05 21.71
CA ALA A 362 -16.91 1.42 22.93
C ALA A 362 -15.91 0.55 23.74
N GLY A 363 -14.62 0.91 23.73
CA GLY A 363 -13.57 0.16 24.44
C GLY A 363 -13.03 -1.07 23.70
N GLU A 364 -13.55 -1.34 22.50
CA GLU A 364 -13.07 -2.41 21.62
C GLU A 364 -12.37 -1.83 20.40
N THR A 365 -11.35 -2.54 19.91
CA THR A 365 -10.70 -2.20 18.64
C THR A 365 -10.96 -3.31 17.64
N ALA A 366 -11.59 -2.95 16.52
CA ALA A 366 -11.75 -3.88 15.41
C ALA A 366 -10.37 -4.15 14.79
N PHE A 367 -9.95 -5.42 14.83
CA PHE A 367 -8.80 -5.91 14.10
C PHE A 367 -9.29 -6.39 12.74
N ARG A 368 -8.78 -5.81 11.65
CA ARG A 368 -9.10 -6.30 10.31
C ARG A 368 -7.83 -6.91 9.75
N THR A 369 -7.77 -8.23 9.75
CA THR A 369 -6.83 -8.96 8.89
C THR A 369 -6.98 -8.44 7.47
N ASP A 370 -5.85 -8.03 6.91
CA ASP A 370 -5.80 -7.17 5.76
C ASP A 370 -4.93 -7.80 4.70
N SER A 371 -5.27 -7.54 3.44
CA SER A 371 -4.47 -8.07 2.37
C SER A 371 -3.18 -7.30 2.19
N PRO A 372 -2.06 -7.96 1.86
CA PRO A 372 -0.81 -7.33 1.49
C PRO A 372 -1.03 -6.20 0.46
N ALA A 373 -1.92 -6.42 -0.50
CA ALA A 373 -2.33 -5.39 -1.46
C ALA A 373 -2.98 -4.16 -0.79
N ASN A 374 -3.91 -4.34 0.14
CA ASN A 374 -4.50 -3.22 0.89
C ASN A 374 -3.48 -2.48 1.78
N VAL A 375 -2.50 -3.20 2.32
CA VAL A 375 -1.41 -2.59 3.07
C VAL A 375 -0.47 -1.82 2.14
N TYR A 376 -0.12 -2.38 0.97
CA TYR A 376 0.63 -1.71 -0.08
C TYR A 376 -0.09 -0.45 -0.56
N ARG A 377 -1.41 -0.53 -0.76
CA ARG A 377 -2.27 0.62 -1.08
C ARG A 377 -2.16 1.72 -0.03
N SER A 378 -2.05 1.36 1.25
CA SER A 378 -1.85 2.32 2.33
C SER A 378 -0.48 2.99 2.27
N VAL A 379 0.57 2.27 1.83
CA VAL A 379 1.92 2.82 1.58
C VAL A 379 1.90 3.80 0.40
N VAL A 380 1.31 3.39 -0.71
CA VAL A 380 1.16 4.22 -1.91
C VAL A 380 0.42 5.51 -1.57
N ARG A 381 -0.74 5.43 -0.90
CA ARG A 381 -1.49 6.61 -0.45
C ARG A 381 -0.72 7.50 0.51
N ALA A 382 0.20 6.91 1.28
CA ALA A 382 1.00 7.67 2.23
C ALA A 382 2.18 8.38 1.54
N LEU A 383 2.68 7.88 0.42
CA LEU A 383 3.87 8.42 -0.24
C LEU A 383 3.54 9.26 -1.49
N LEU A 384 2.45 8.94 -2.17
CA LEU A 384 2.03 9.59 -3.41
C LEU A 384 0.86 10.57 -3.23
N GLY A 385 0.22 10.58 -2.06
CA GLY A 385 -1.04 11.31 -1.81
C GLY A 385 -2.23 10.58 -2.40
#